data_AF-A0A949WXJ1-F1
#
_entry.id   AF-A0A949WXJ1-F1
#
_cell.length_a   1.000
_cell.length_b   1.000
_cell.length_c   1.000
_cell.angle_alpha   90.00
_cell.angle_beta   90.00
_cell.angle_gamma   90.00
#
_symmetry.space_group_name_H-M   'P 1'
#
loop_
_entity.id
_entity.type
_entity.pdbx_description
1 polymer ?
#
loop_
_entity_poly.entity_id
_entity_poly.type
_entity_poly.pdbx_seq_one_letter_code
_entity_poly.pdbx_strand_id
1 'polypeptide(L)' 'MVQQLVAKIPWGHNLRILDSIKESSIRLWYVQKTIENGWSRNVLIHQIESCNLFIA' A
#
# COMPACT_ATOMS: atom_id res chain seq x y z
N MET A 1 4.63 -20.44 -10.49
CA MET A 1 4.36 -19.03 -10.84
C MET A 1 4.03 -18.27 -9.57
N VAL A 2 4.91 -17.38 -9.11
CA VAL A 2 4.63 -16.49 -7.97
C VAL A 2 3.82 -15.32 -8.51
N GLN A 3 2.52 -15.27 -8.21
CA GLN A 3 1.76 -14.04 -8.41
C GLN A 3 2.42 -12.97 -7.55
N GLN A 4 2.96 -11.93 -8.19
CA GLN A 4 3.53 -10.77 -7.50
C GLN A 4 2.49 -10.25 -6.50
N LEU A 5 2.91 -9.89 -5.29
CA LEU A 5 2.02 -9.45 -4.20
C LEU A 5 1.02 -8.37 -4.63
N VAL A 6 1.39 -7.55 -5.61
CA VAL A 6 0.53 -6.55 -6.27
C VAL A 6 -0.74 -7.15 -6.92
N ALA A 7 -0.73 -8.40 -7.38
CA ALA A 7 -1.90 -9.05 -7.98
C ALA A 7 -2.94 -9.52 -6.93
N LYS A 8 -2.57 -9.56 -5.64
CA LYS A 8 -3.47 -9.97 -4.56
C LYS A 8 -4.32 -8.81 -4.01
N ILE A 9 -4.00 -7.57 -4.37
CA ILE A 9 -4.78 -6.40 -4.00
C ILE A 9 -5.42 -5.76 -5.24
N PRO A 10 -6.55 -5.06 -5.10
CA PRO A 10 -7.15 -4.35 -6.22
C PRO A 10 -6.17 -3.36 -6.85
N TRP A 11 -6.21 -3.23 -8.17
CA TRP A 11 -5.32 -2.31 -8.90
C TRP A 11 -5.38 -0.86 -8.39
N GLY A 12 -6.55 -0.41 -7.91
CA GLY A 12 -6.69 0.91 -7.30
C GLY A 12 -5.89 1.11 -6.00
N HIS A 13 -5.68 0.05 -5.21
CA HIS A 13 -4.81 0.11 -4.02
C HIS A 13 -3.34 0.22 -4.44
N ASN A 14 -2.92 -0.52 -5.46
CA ASN A 14 -1.56 -0.42 -6.00
C ASN A 14 -1.26 1.00 -6.49
N LEU A 15 -2.17 1.60 -7.27
CA LEU A 15 -2.04 2.98 -7.75
C LEU A 15 -1.82 3.96 -6.61
N ARG A 16 -2.59 3.87 -5.52
CA ARG A 16 -2.44 4.78 -4.37
C ARG A 16 -1.09 4.61 -3.67
N ILE A 17 -0.63 3.38 -3.50
CA ILE A 17 0.68 3.08 -2.90
C ILE A 17 1.81 3.62 -3.79
N LEU A 18 1.71 3.43 -5.11
CA LEU A 18 2.68 3.91 -6.09
C LEU A 18 2.74 5.45 -6.14
N ASP A 19 1.58 6.11 -6.06
CA ASP A 19 1.44 7.56 -6.09
C ASP A 19 1.99 8.22 -4.82
N SER A 20 1.74 7.61 -3.66
CA SER A 20 2.11 8.21 -2.38
C SER A 20 3.54 7.90 -1.93
N ILE A 21 4.10 6.75 -2.33
CA ILE A 21 5.34 6.22 -1.76
C ILE A 21 6.38 6.08 -2.85
N LYS A 22 7.48 6.85 -2.77
CA LYS A 22 8.56 6.78 -3.76
C LYS A 22 9.46 5.56 -3.59
N GLU A 23 9.64 5.09 -2.37
CA GLU A 23 10.57 4.02 -2.02
C GLU A 23 9.92 2.64 -2.19
N SER A 24 10.56 1.75 -2.97
CA SER A 24 9.98 0.46 -3.36
C SER A 24 9.81 -0.52 -2.21
N SER A 25 10.67 -0.47 -1.18
CA SER A 25 10.59 -1.39 -0.04
C SER A 25 9.38 -1.08 0.84
N ILE A 26 9.13 0.21 1.12
CA ILE A 26 7.93 0.66 1.82
C ILE A 26 6.66 0.29 1.03
N ARG A 27 6.65 0.39 -0.30
CA ARG A 27 5.49 -0.06 -1.10
C ARG A 27 5.17 -1.53 -0.86
N LEU A 28 6.18 -2.40 -0.91
CA LEU A 28 6.00 -3.83 -0.67
C LEU A 28 5.49 -4.11 0.74
N TRP A 29 5.98 -3.36 1.74
CA TRP A 29 5.50 -3.46 3.12
C TRP A 29 4.02 -3.12 3.24
N TYR A 30 3.57 -2.02 2.61
CA TYR A 30 2.15 -1.63 2.60
C TYR A 30 1.26 -2.64 1.86
N VAL A 31 1.73 -3.19 0.74
CA VAL A 31 1.01 -4.25 0.01
C VAL A 31 0.86 -5.50 0.89
N GLN A 32 1.93 -5.94 1.55
CA GLN A 32 1.88 -7.09 2.47
C GLN A 32 0.93 -6.82 3.64
N LYS A 33 1.04 -5.66 4.30
CA LYS A 33 0.14 -5.31 5.41
C LYS A 33 -1.32 -5.18 5.00
N THR A 34 -1.57 -4.71 3.78
CA THR A 34 -2.92 -4.66 3.21
C THR A 34 -3.51 -6.05 3.05
N ILE A 35 -2.71 -7.02 2.60
CA ILE A 35 -3.12 -8.42 2.44
C ILE A 35 -3.29 -9.10 3.81
N GLU A 36 -2.34 -8.91 4.72
CA GLU A 36 -2.34 -9.51 6.06
C GLU A 36 -3.53 -9.04 6.91
N ASN A 37 -3.82 -7.74 6.89
CA ASN A 37 -4.89 -7.15 7.72
C ASN A 37 -6.21 -6.98 6.96
N GLY A 38 -6.26 -7.31 5.67
CA GLY A 38 -7.44 -7.10 4.83
C GLY A 38 -7.88 -5.64 4.75
N TRP A 39 -6.93 -4.70 4.65
CA TRP A 39 -7.26 -3.27 4.69
C TRP A 39 -8.16 -2.87 3.52
N SER A 40 -9.27 -2.20 3.87
CA SER A 40 -10.09 -1.51 2.88
C SER A 40 -9.31 -0.32 2.31
N ARG A 41 -9.75 0.19 1.15
CA ARG A 41 -9.08 1.33 0.48
C ARG A 41 -8.94 2.53 1.41
N ASN A 42 -9.98 2.82 2.20
CA ASN A 42 -9.98 3.96 3.11
C ASN A 42 -8.96 3.77 4.24
N VAL A 43 -8.85 2.56 4.80
CA VAL A 43 -7.84 2.28 5.83
C VAL A 43 -6.44 2.40 5.25
N LEU A 44 -6.19 1.87 4.05
CA LEU A 44 -4.90 2.02 3.38
C LEU A 44 -4.55 3.50 3.15
N ILE A 45 -5.50 4.30 2.65
CA ILE A 45 -5.31 5.74 2.45
C ILE A 45 -4.99 6.44 3.77
N HIS A 46 -5.77 6.18 4.83
CA HIS A 46 -5.52 6.78 6.15
C HIS A 46 -4.16 6.38 6.72
N GLN A 47 -3.73 5.13 6.55
CA GLN A 47 -2.41 4.68 7.01
C GLN A 47 -1.28 5.38 6.25
N ILE A 48 -1.40 5.47 4.92
CA ILE A 48 -0.43 6.18 4.08
C ILE A 48 -0.39 7.67 4.44
N GLU A 49 -1.53 8.33 4.56
CA GLU A 49 -1.62 9.76 4.89
C GLU A 49 -1.11 10.04 6.30
N SER A 50 -1.47 9.20 7.28
CA SER A 50 -0.96 9.31 8.64
C SER A 50 0.55 9.12 8.68
N CYS A 51 1.13 8.27 7.83
CA CYS A 51 2.57 8.08 7.75
C CYS A 51 3.27 9.23 7.01
N ASN A 52 2.61 9.81 5.98
CA ASN A 52 3.12 10.94 5.21
C ASN A 52 3.15 12.24 6.02
N LEU A 53 2.26 12.39 7.02
CA LEU A 53 2.23 13.56 7.91
C LEU A 53 3.48 13.69 8.79
N PHE A 54 4.25 12.62 8.97
CA PHE A 54 5.51 12.64 9.71
C PHE A 54 6.73 12.99 8.84
N ILE A 55 6.53 13.17 7.53
CA ILE A 55 7.60 13.45 6.55
C ILE A 55 7.47 14.85 5.93
N ALA A 56 6.54 15.67 6.45
CA ALA A 56 6.34 17.07 6.07
C ALA A 56 7.08 18.03 7.02
#